data_AF-A0A2E8IH00-F1
#
_entry.id   AF-A0A2E8IH00-F1
#
_cell.length_a   1.000
_cell.length_b   1.000
_cell.length_c   1.000
_cell.angle_alpha   90.00
_cell.angle_beta   90.00
_cell.angle_gamma   90.00
#
_symmetry.space_group_name_H-M   'P 1'
#
loop_
_entity.id
_entity.type
_entity.pdbx_description
1 polymer ?
#
loop_
_entity_poly.entity_id
_entity_poly.type
_entity_poly.pdbx_seq_one_letter_code
_entity_poly.pdbx_strand_id
1 'polypeptide(L)'
;MSVIPLVKEKTWIRLGSGIYAYVFNVISETKLSIGYYQNNRTAVKENVLWKDNQWEFESSGPSGSYLRGADEAIVKRGPLV
;
A
#
# COMPACT_ATOMS: atom_id res chain seq x y z
N MET A 1 -12.52 20.68 -0.66
CA MET A 1 -12.86 19.34 -1.16
C MET A 1 -11.54 18.63 -1.39
N SER A 2 -11.28 17.49 -0.74
CA SER A 2 -10.10 16.67 -1.04
C SER A 2 -10.36 15.94 -2.35
N VAL A 3 -9.43 16.04 -3.31
CA VAL A 3 -9.50 15.30 -4.56
C VAL A 3 -8.82 13.95 -4.33
N ILE A 4 -9.59 12.88 -4.42
CA ILE A 4 -9.06 11.52 -4.30
C ILE A 4 -8.33 11.18 -5.62
N PRO A 5 -7.06 10.77 -5.58
CA PRO A 5 -6.35 10.37 -6.78
C PRO A 5 -6.97 9.11 -7.36
N LEU A 6 -7.05 9.03 -8.69
CA LEU A 6 -7.45 7.81 -9.39
C LEU A 6 -6.35 6.75 -9.24
N VAL A 7 -6.61 5.72 -8.44
CA VAL A 7 -5.69 4.59 -8.21
C VAL A 7 -6.20 3.34 -8.93
N LYS A 8 -5.28 2.56 -9.51
CA LYS A 8 -5.57 1.29 -10.20
C LYS A 8 -4.80 0.15 -9.55
N GLU A 9 -5.33 -1.07 -9.68
CA GLU A 9 -4.56 -2.26 -9.32
C GLU A 9 -3.26 -2.34 -10.11
N LYS A 10 -2.26 -3.01 -9.52
CA LYS A 10 -0.93 -3.20 -10.11
C LYS A 10 -0.15 -1.91 -10.34
N THR A 11 -0.47 -0.87 -9.58
CA THR A 11 0.26 0.40 -9.57
C THR A 11 0.95 0.63 -8.24
N TRP A 12 1.93 1.53 -8.24
CA TRP A 12 2.62 1.97 -7.04
C TRP A 12 2.05 3.30 -6.57
N ILE A 13 1.84 3.42 -5.26
CA ILE A 13 1.42 4.64 -4.58
C ILE A 13 2.41 4.99 -3.46
N ARG A 14 2.26 6.19 -2.91
CA ARG A 14 2.92 6.59 -1.66
C ARG A 14 1.91 6.62 -0.52
N LEU A 15 2.28 6.02 0.60
CA LEU A 15 1.59 6.18 1.88
C LEU A 15 2.27 7.31 2.67
N GLY A 16 1.48 8.27 3.14
CA GLY A 16 1.98 9.50 3.75
C GLY A 16 3.12 10.12 2.94
N SER A 17 4.25 10.39 3.61
CA SER A 17 5.40 11.07 3.02
C SER A 17 6.51 10.17 2.46
N GLY A 18 6.48 8.83 2.67
CA GLY A 18 7.71 8.05 2.45
C GLY A 18 7.62 6.56 2.12
N ILE A 19 6.47 5.89 2.29
CA ILE A 19 6.39 4.44 2.07
C ILE A 19 5.85 4.18 0.66
N TYR A 20 6.64 3.49 -0.17
CA TYR A 20 6.14 2.95 -1.43
C TYR A 20 5.30 1.70 -1.17
N ALA A 21 4.09 1.69 -1.73
CA ALA A 21 3.16 0.58 -1.59
C ALA A 21 2.61 0.17 -2.95
N TYR A 22 2.54 -1.13 -3.17
CA TYR A 22 2.00 -1.75 -4.38
C TYR A 22 0.52 -2.07 -4.17
N VAL A 23 -0.34 -1.66 -5.11
CA VAL A 23 -1.79 -1.86 -5.01
C VAL A 23 -2.15 -3.24 -5.53
N PHE A 24 -2.55 -4.14 -4.61
CA PHE A 24 -3.06 -5.45 -4.98
C PHE A 24 -4.53 -5.42 -5.38
N ASN A 25 -5.34 -4.63 -4.66
CA ASN A 25 -6.77 -4.53 -4.93
C ASN A 25 -7.32 -3.14 -4.57
N VAL A 26 -8.21 -2.63 -5.40
CA VAL A 26 -8.99 -1.41 -5.13
C VAL A 26 -10.32 -1.85 -4.52
N ILE A 27 -10.50 -1.65 -3.21
CA ILE A 27 -11.72 -2.08 -2.50
C ILE A 27 -12.83 -1.05 -2.69
N SER A 28 -12.50 0.23 -2.64
CA SER A 28 -13.38 1.36 -2.95
C SER A 28 -12.55 2.59 -3.35
N GLU A 29 -13.20 3.69 -3.71
CA GLU A 29 -12.53 4.97 -3.98
C GLU A 29 -11.66 5.45 -2.80
N THR A 30 -12.04 5.12 -1.57
CA THR A 30 -11.35 5.54 -0.34
C THR A 30 -10.62 4.41 0.37
N LYS A 31 -10.58 3.19 -0.17
CA LYS A 31 -9.97 2.03 0.49
C LYS A 31 -9.22 1.14 -0.48
N LEU A 32 -7.98 0.80 -0.14
CA LEU A 32 -7.12 -0.06 -0.95
C LEU A 32 -6.54 -1.20 -0.10
N SER A 33 -6.27 -2.33 -0.76
CA SER A 33 -5.40 -3.37 -0.23
C SER A 33 -4.04 -3.27 -0.90
N ILE A 34 -3.00 -3.05 -0.10
CA ILE A 34 -1.65 -2.75 -0.57
C ILE A 34 -0.62 -3.70 0.02
N GLY A 35 0.55 -3.77 -0.63
CA GLY A 35 1.75 -4.40 -0.12
C GLY A 35 2.90 -3.41 0.01
N TYR A 36 3.63 -3.44 1.11
CA TYR A 36 4.80 -2.59 1.31
C TYR A 36 5.97 -3.35 1.94
N TYR A 37 7.19 -2.87 1.67
CA TYR A 37 8.41 -3.48 2.20
C TYR A 37 8.84 -2.75 3.46
N GLN A 38 8.66 -3.39 4.61
CA GLN A 38 8.95 -2.83 5.92
C GLN A 38 10.38 -3.16 6.34
N ASN A 39 11.11 -2.14 6.78
CA ASN A 39 12.44 -2.24 7.41
C ASN A 39 13.46 -3.07 6.62
N ASN A 40 13.38 -3.07 5.29
CA ASN A 40 14.19 -3.90 4.40
C ASN A 40 14.21 -5.39 4.80
N ARG A 41 13.14 -5.88 5.44
CA ARG A 41 13.10 -7.24 5.98
C ARG A 41 11.85 -7.97 5.59
N THR A 42 10.70 -7.31 5.69
CA THR A 42 9.42 -8.00 5.66
C THR A 42 8.47 -7.35 4.68
N ALA A 43 7.90 -8.14 3.77
CA ALA A 43 6.82 -7.68 2.90
C ALA A 43 5.48 -7.93 3.60
N VAL A 44 4.69 -6.87 3.75
CA VAL A 44 3.44 -6.88 4.52
C VAL A 44 2.28 -6.46 3.61
N LYS A 45 1.17 -7.17 3.69
CA LYS A 45 -0.10 -6.81 3.07
C LYS A 45 -1.00 -6.15 4.08
N GLU A 46 -1.54 -4.97 3.76
CA GLU A 46 -2.37 -4.21 4.69
C GLU A 46 -3.42 -3.39 3.93
N ASN A 47 -4.43 -2.90 4.65
CA ASN A 47 -5.42 -2.00 4.09
C ASN A 47 -5.06 -0.55 4.43
N VAL A 48 -5.35 0.34 3.48
CA VAL A 48 -5.17 1.78 3.65
C VAL A 48 -6.46 2.51 3.29
N LEU A 49 -6.65 3.66 3.93
CA LEU A 49 -7.78 4.54 3.72
C LEU A 49 -7.30 5.90 3.24
N TRP A 50 -8.09 6.55 2.39
CA TRP A 50 -7.85 7.95 2.03
C TRP A 50 -8.34 8.84 3.16
N LYS A 51 -7.42 9.50 3.87
CA LYS A 51 -7.68 10.42 4.98
C LYS A 51 -6.72 11.59 4.90
N ASP A 52 -7.18 12.78 5.29
CA ASP A 52 -6.32 13.98 5.35
C ASP A 52 -5.49 14.23 4.08
N ASN A 53 -6.10 13.96 2.93
CA ASN A 53 -5.50 14.12 1.61
C ASN A 53 -4.27 13.23 1.34
N GLN A 54 -4.19 12.07 2.00
CA GLN A 54 -3.16 11.06 1.80
C GLN A 54 -3.69 9.64 2.07
N TRP A 55 -2.95 8.63 1.61
CA TRP A 55 -3.23 7.23 1.97
C TRP A 55 -2.56 6.90 3.30
N GLU A 56 -3.35 6.41 4.25
CA GLU A 56 -2.91 6.04 5.60
C GLU A 56 -3.34 4.63 5.95
N PHE A 57 -2.61 3.96 6.84
CA PHE A 57 -3.00 2.65 7.33
C PHE A 57 -4.37 2.68 8.00
N GLU A 58 -5.22 1.70 7.70
CA GLU A 58 -6.56 1.58 8.29
C GLU A 58 -6.49 1.39 9.82
N SER A 59 -5.48 0.69 10.30
CA SER A 59 -5.22 0.43 11.72
C SER A 59 -3.92 1.05 12.20
N SER A 60 -3.88 1.45 13.48
CA SER A 60 -2.69 2.00 14.15
C SER A 60 -1.70 0.93 14.64
N GLY A 61 -1.95 -0.34 14.35
CA GLY A 61 -1.11 -1.47 14.74
C GLY A 61 -1.02 -2.49 13.60
N PRO A 62 -0.07 -3.44 13.68
CA PRO A 62 0.18 -4.41 12.61
C PRO A 62 -1.02 -5.37 12.50
N SER A 63 -1.96 -5.05 11.61
CA SER A 63 -3.07 -5.94 11.27
C SER A 63 -2.80 -6.70 9.97
N GLY A 64 -1.71 -6.34 9.28
CA GLY A 64 -1.33 -6.93 8.02
C GLY A 64 -0.86 -8.38 8.11
N SER A 65 -0.93 -9.08 6.98
CA SER A 65 -0.39 -10.43 6.82
C SER A 65 0.96 -10.39 6.09
N TYR A 66 1.84 -11.32 6.42
CA TYR A 66 3.10 -11.46 5.69
C TYR A 66 2.85 -11.97 4.27
N LEU A 67 3.40 -11.27 3.29
CA LEU A 67 3.39 -11.72 1.90
C LEU A 67 4.39 -12.86 1.71
N ARG A 68 4.12 -13.70 0.70
CA ARG A 68 4.95 -14.83 0.30
C ARG A 68 5.03 -14.93 -1.23
N GLY A 69 6.08 -15.57 -1.72
CA GLY A 69 6.21 -15.93 -3.13
C GLY A 69 6.28 -14.69 -4.04
N ALA A 70 5.49 -14.69 -5.11
CA ALA A 70 5.52 -13.62 -6.12
C ALA A 70 5.17 -12.25 -5.55
N ASP A 71 4.18 -12.17 -4.67
CA ASP A 71 3.73 -10.91 -4.06
C ASP A 71 4.81 -10.30 -3.18
N GLU A 72 5.52 -11.13 -2.40
CA GLU A 72 6.67 -10.71 -1.62
C GLU A 72 7.80 -10.19 -2.52
N ALA A 73 8.09 -10.88 -3.62
CA ALA A 73 9.15 -10.49 -4.55
C ALA A 73 8.86 -9.15 -5.25
N ILE A 74 7.61 -8.89 -5.63
CA ILE A 74 7.18 -7.62 -6.23
C ILE A 74 7.44 -6.47 -5.25
N VAL A 75 6.98 -6.64 -4.02
CA VAL A 75 7.06 -5.59 -2.99
C VAL A 75 8.52 -5.32 -2.59
N LYS A 76 9.35 -6.37 -2.48
CA LYS A 76 10.79 -6.25 -2.21
C LYS A 76 11.57 -5.56 -3.33
N ARG A 77 11.16 -5.76 -4.59
CA ARG A 77 11.80 -5.12 -5.76
C ARG A 77 11.54 -3.61 -5.78
N GLY A 78 10.39 -3.17 -5.27
CA GLY A 78 10.00 -1.77 -5.31
C GLY A 78 9.52 -1.31 -6.69
N PRO A 79 9.10 -0.03 -6.80
CA PRO A 79 8.78 0.57 -8.10
C PRO A 79 10.01 0.59 -9.00
N LEU A 80 9.81 0.31 -10.28
CA LEU A 80 10.83 0.58 -11.29
C LEU A 80 10.94 2.10 -11.42
N VAL A 81 12.03 2.67 -10.90
CA VAL A 81 12.37 4.09 -11.00
C VAL A 81 13.05 4.38 -12.32
#